data_AF-A0A352FVG9-F1
#
_entry.id   AF-A0A352FVG9-F1
#
_cell.length_a   1.000
_cell.length_b   1.000
_cell.length_c   1.000
_cell.angle_alpha   90.00
_cell.angle_beta   90.00
_cell.angle_gamma   90.00
#
_symmetry.space_group_name_H-M   'P 1'
#
loop_
_entity.id
_entity.type
_entity.pdbx_description
1 polymer ?
#
loop_
_entity_poly.entity_id
_entity_poly.type
_entity_poly.pdbx_seq_one_letter_code
_entity_poly.pdbx_strand_id
1 'polypeptide(L)' 'EDAKILAGGHSLIPAMKLRLMQPPLLIDIGRIKDLAYIREEDGEIRIGAATTHYQIESSELLKKICPLLPECAS' A
#
# COMPACT_ATOMS: atom_id res chain seq x y z
N GLU A 1 -7.90 2.32 -21.42
CA GLU A 1 -8.09 2.23 -19.95
C GLU A 1 -7.92 0.78 -19.49
N ASP A 2 -6.93 0.08 -20.07
CA ASP A 2 -6.92 -1.40 -20.14
C ASP A 2 -5.89 -2.06 -19.21
N ALA A 3 -5.20 -1.27 -18.39
CA ALA A 3 -4.24 -1.76 -17.41
C ALA A 3 -4.72 -1.44 -15.99
N LYS A 4 -4.51 -2.36 -15.06
CA LYS A 4 -4.74 -2.13 -13.62
C LYS A 4 -3.44 -2.29 -12.84
N ILE A 5 -3.23 -1.40 -11.88
CA ILE A 5 -2.11 -1.48 -10.95
C ILE A 5 -2.36 -2.63 -9.98
N LEU A 6 -1.36 -3.49 -9.82
CA LEU A 6 -1.30 -4.54 -8.82
C LEU A 6 -0.30 -4.13 -7.73
N ALA A 7 -0.79 -3.94 -6.51
CA ALA A 7 0.02 -3.77 -5.30
C ALA A 7 -0.08 -5.05 -4.45
N GLY A 8 -0.62 -4.96 -3.23
CA GLY A 8 -0.79 -6.13 -2.36
C GLY A 8 -1.81 -7.18 -2.84
N GLY A 9 -2.61 -6.88 -3.87
CA GLY A 9 -3.52 -7.87 -4.49
C GLY A 9 -4.78 -8.24 -3.69
N HIS A 10 -4.95 -7.75 -2.46
CA HIS A 10 -6.03 -8.15 -1.54
C HIS A 10 -7.45 -7.69 -1.96
N SER A 11 -7.59 -6.78 -2.91
CA SER A 11 -8.89 -6.40 -3.49
C SER A 11 -9.02 -6.83 -4.95
N LEU A 12 -7.98 -6.58 -5.75
CA LEU A 12 -7.99 -6.85 -7.19
C LEU A 12 -8.02 -8.36 -7.52
N ILE A 13 -7.20 -9.18 -6.86
CA ILE A 13 -7.14 -10.62 -7.14
C ILE A 13 -8.45 -11.33 -6.75
N PRO A 14 -9.08 -11.06 -5.58
CA PRO A 14 -10.41 -11.59 -5.28
C PRO A 14 -11.48 -11.22 -6.31
N ALA A 15 -11.53 -9.95 -6.73
CA ALA A 15 -12.47 -9.50 -7.75
C ALA A 15 -12.24 -10.18 -9.12
N MET A 16 -10.98 -10.43 -9.49
CA MET A 16 -10.64 -11.20 -10.70
C MET A 16 -11.04 -12.68 -10.59
N LYS A 17 -10.84 -13.32 -9.43
CA LYS A 17 -11.27 -14.71 -9.20
C LYS A 17 -12.78 -14.88 -9.35
N LEU A 18 -13.56 -13.88 -8.91
CA LEU A 18 -15.02 -13.81 -9.08
C LEU A 18 -15.45 -13.28 -10.46
N ARG A 19 -14.50 -12.97 -11.35
CA ARG A 19 -14.73 -12.38 -12.69
C ARG A 19 -15.48 -11.05 -12.69
N LEU A 20 -15.51 -10.34 -11.56
CA LEU A 20 -16.07 -8.99 -11.44
C LEU A 20 -15.18 -7.94 -12.11
N MET A 21 -13.88 -8.22 -12.22
CA MET A 21 -12.91 -7.44 -12.98
C MET A 21 -12.06 -8.35 -13.85
N GLN A 22 -11.82 -7.96 -15.09
CA GLN A 22 -11.06 -8.75 -16.06
C GLN A 22 -10.10 -7.85 -16.85
N PRO A 23 -9.14 -7.18 -16.18
CA PRO A 23 -8.17 -6.34 -16.87
C PRO A 23 -7.26 -7.20 -17.76
N PRO A 24 -7.02 -6.82 -19.02
CA PRO A 24 -6.12 -7.56 -19.91
C PRO A 24 -4.64 -7.40 -19.52
N LEU A 25 -4.29 -6.37 -18.75
CA LEU A 25 -2.92 -6.13 -18.28
C LEU A 25 -2.88 -5.75 -16.81
N LEU A 26 -1.93 -6.34 -16.07
CA LEU A 26 -1.59 -5.96 -14.71
C LEU A 26 -0.19 -5.33 -14.66
N ILE A 27 -0.09 -4.20 -13.97
CA ILE A 27 1.18 -3.50 -13.70
C ILE A 27 1.51 -3.70 -12.22
N ASP A 28 2.40 -4.65 -11.93
CA ASP A 28 2.86 -4.92 -10.57
C ASP A 28 3.85 -3.85 -10.09
N ILE A 29 3.46 -3.10 -9.07
CA ILE A 29 4.29 -2.06 -8.44
C ILE A 29 4.91 -2.52 -7.11
N GLY A 30 4.56 -3.70 -6.61
CA GLY A 30 4.98 -4.18 -5.28
C GLY A 30 6.50 -4.38 -5.14
N ARG A 31 7.23 -4.40 -6.25
CA ARG A 31 8.69 -4.54 -6.28
C ARG A 31 9.45 -3.22 -6.38
N ILE A 32 8.75 -2.10 -6.56
CA ILE A 32 9.37 -0.77 -6.66
C ILE A 32 9.69 -0.29 -5.24
N LYS A 33 10.95 -0.47 -4.83
CA LYS A 33 11.41 -0.15 -3.46
C LYS A 33 11.14 1.31 -3.08
N ASP A 34 11.26 2.22 -4.04
CA ASP A 34 11.03 3.66 -3.83
C ASP A 34 9.56 3.99 -3.56
N LEU A 35 8.64 3.03 -3.69
CA LEU A 35 7.24 3.18 -3.28
C LEU A 35 6.94 2.55 -1.91
N ALA A 36 7.91 1.88 -1.26
CA ALA A 36 7.71 1.21 0.03
C ALA A 36 8.54 1.88 1.12
N TYR A 37 8.01 2.97 1.69
CA TYR A 37 8.70 3.75 2.72
C TYR A 37 7.71 4.45 3.67
N ILE A 38 8.22 4.81 4.84
CA ILE A 38 7.60 5.73 5.80
C ILE A 38 8.70 6.67 6.26
N ARG A 39 8.57 7.97 6.01
CA ARG A 39 9.57 8.97 6.40
C ARG A 39 8.95 10.29 6.79
N GLU A 40 9.68 11.06 7.58
CA GLU A 40 9.40 12.47 7.83
C GLU A 40 10.24 13.31 6.85
N GLU A 41 9.59 14.25 6.16
CA GLU A 41 10.23 15.13 5.19
C GLU A 41 9.45 16.45 5.15
N ASP A 42 10.14 17.59 5.25
CA ASP A 42 9.55 18.93 5.22
C ASP A 42 8.45 19.16 6.27
N GLY A 43 8.54 18.49 7.43
CA GLY A 43 7.53 18.57 8.50
C GLY A 43 6.28 17.72 8.25
N GLU A 44 6.28 16.87 7.22
CA GLU A 44 5.19 15.97 6.90
C GLU A 44 5.62 14.51 6.98
N ILE A 45 4.66 13.63 7.29
CA ILE A 45 4.85 12.19 7.14
C ILE A 45 4.49 11.79 5.72
N ARG A 46 5.46 11.25 4.99
CA ARG A 46 5.29 10.69 3.65
C ARG A 46 5.30 9.17 3.73
N ILE A 47 4.24 8.57 3.17
CA ILE A 47 4.06 7.12 3.11
C ILE A 47 3.98 6.71 1.65
N GLY A 48 4.87 5.82 1.23
CA GLY A 48 4.88 5.30 -0.12
C GLY A 48 3.68 4.39 -0.41
N ALA A 49 3.20 4.39 -1.66
CA ALA A 49 1.99 3.68 -2.08
C ALA A 49 2.09 2.14 -1.96
N ALA A 50 3.29 1.58 -1.92
CA ALA A 50 3.55 0.16 -1.73
C ALA A 50 3.89 -0.20 -0.27
N THR A 51 3.78 0.75 0.66
CA THR A 51 3.90 0.46 2.11
C THR A 51 2.74 -0.42 2.56
N THR A 52 3.08 -1.56 3.13
CA THR A 52 2.11 -2.57 3.58
C THR A 52 1.45 -2.17 4.90
N HIS A 53 0.24 -2.69 5.17
CA HIS A 53 -0.44 -2.54 6.47
C HIS A 53 0.47 -2.94 7.64
N TYR A 54 1.19 -4.06 7.50
CA TYR A 54 2.17 -4.51 8.51
C TYR A 54 3.26 -3.48 8.79
N GLN A 55 3.81 -2.83 7.75
CA GLN A 55 4.80 -1.78 7.94
C GLN A 55 4.22 -0.53 8.62
N ILE A 56 2.95 -0.20 8.36
CA ILE A 56 2.25 0.91 9.04
C ILE A 56 2.04 0.57 10.52
N GLU A 57 1.47 -0.60 10.81
CA GLU A 57 1.24 -1.12 12.16
C GLU A 57 2.53 -1.17 13.00
N SER A 58 3.61 -1.69 12.41
CA SER A 58 4.89 -1.88 13.10
C SER A 58 5.79 -0.63 13.16
N SER A 59 5.39 0.49 12.53
CA SER A 59 6.24 1.67 12.42
C SER A 59 6.40 2.43 13.74
N GLU A 60 7.62 2.42 14.28
CA GLU A 60 7.99 3.22 15.46
C GLU A 60 7.86 4.73 15.24
N LEU A 61 8.05 5.21 14.00
CA LEU A 61 7.86 6.61 13.65
C LEU A 61 6.38 7.00 13.75
N LEU A 62 5.49 6.19 13.17
CA LEU A 62 4.05 6.46 13.20
C LEU A 62 3.49 6.30 14.61
N LYS A 63 3.94 5.31 15.39
CA LYS A 63 3.53 5.18 16.81
C LYS A 63 3.81 6.45 17.63
N LYS A 64 4.88 7.20 17.29
CA LYS A 64 5.24 8.45 17.98
C LYS A 64 4.46 9.65 17.48
N ILE A 65 4.30 9.79 16.16
CA ILE A 65 3.80 11.02 15.53
C ILE A 65 2.30 10.96 15.24
N CYS A 66 1.78 9.79 14.88
CA CYS A 66 0.36 9.57 14.58
C CYS A 66 -0.07 8.14 14.99
N PRO A 67 -0.25 7.87 16.29
CA PRO A 67 -0.51 6.51 16.79
C PRO A 67 -1.82 5.89 16.30
N LEU A 68 -2.77 6.70 15.85
CA LEU A 68 -4.04 6.22 15.28
C LEU A 68 -3.84 5.43 13.98
N LEU A 69 -2.83 5.77 13.17
CA LEU A 69 -2.54 5.11 11.90
C LEU A 69 -2.13 3.64 12.09
N PRO A 70 -1.15 3.32 12.97
CA PRO A 70 -0.85 1.94 13.34
C PRO A 70 -2.05 1.18 13.89
N GLU A 71 -2.85 1.78 14.78
CA GLU A 71 -4.03 1.14 15.37
C GLU A 71 -5.06 0.73 14.31
N CYS A 72 -5.30 1.59 13.31
CA CYS A 72 -6.21 1.31 12.21
C CYS A 72 -5.67 0.31 11.17
N ALA A 73 -4.37 0.04 11.18
CA ALA A 73 -3.73 -0.88 10.22
C ALA A 73 -3.71 -2.34 10.69
N SER A 74 -3.98 -2.56 11.99
CA SER A 74 -4.08 -3.87 12.65
C SER A 74 -5.31 -4.68 12.25
#